data_AF-A0A7X3NPZ1-F1
#
_entry.id   AF-A0A7X3NPZ1-F1
#
_cell.length_a   1.000
_cell.length_b   1.000
_cell.length_c   1.000
_cell.angle_alpha   90.00
_cell.angle_beta   90.00
_cell.angle_gamma   90.00
#
_symmetry.space_group_name_H-M   'P 1'
#
loop_
_entity.id
_entity.type
_entity.pdbx_description
1 polymer ?
#
loop_
_entity_poly.entity_id
_entity_poly.type
_entity_poly.pdbx_seq_one_letter_code
_entity_poly.pdbx_strand_id
1 'polypeptide(L)'
;MKHPNWTKADSHKCKQIWAEYQKQHDITERIGQTAGIDPKSGRIWFGDSISEIVEHRRTEGLTSPLFFERVGFKTYFRKGGHQ
;
A
#
# COMPACT_ATOMS: atom_id res chain seq x y z
N MET A 1 -6.96 12.50 -14.42
CA MET A 1 -5.52 12.76 -14.15
C MET A 1 -4.73 11.49 -14.45
N LYS A 2 -3.90 11.47 -15.49
CA LYS A 2 -2.99 10.34 -15.75
C LYS A 2 -1.85 10.44 -14.73
N HIS A 3 -1.71 9.50 -13.79
CA HIS A 3 -0.56 9.45 -12.89
C HIS A 3 0.68 8.99 -13.69
N PRO A 4 1.62 9.86 -14.10
CA PRO A 4 2.58 9.49 -15.15
C PRO A 4 3.81 8.70 -14.65
N ASN A 5 4.03 8.58 -13.34
CA ASN A 5 5.35 8.20 -12.83
C ASN A 5 5.40 6.89 -12.02
N TRP A 6 4.33 6.09 -11.99
CA TRP A 6 4.41 4.78 -11.33
C TRP A 6 5.01 3.75 -12.29
N THR A 7 6.24 3.31 -11.99
CA THR A 7 6.95 2.34 -12.81
C THR A 7 6.78 0.92 -12.27
N LYS A 8 7.14 -0.08 -13.10
CA LYS A 8 7.24 -1.47 -12.62
C LYS A 8 8.26 -1.62 -11.48
N ALA A 9 9.31 -0.80 -11.48
CA ALA A 9 10.32 -0.79 -10.43
C ALA A 9 9.73 -0.33 -9.08
N ASP A 10 8.82 0.65 -9.08
CA ASP A 10 8.12 1.10 -7.88
C ASP A 10 7.27 -0.03 -7.27
N SER A 11 6.51 -0.75 -8.10
CA SER A 11 5.76 -1.93 -7.64
C SER A 11 6.68 -3.01 -7.07
N HIS A 12 7.82 -3.28 -7.72
CA HIS A 12 8.77 -4.28 -7.23
C HIS A 12 9.37 -3.85 -5.89
N LYS A 13 9.74 -2.57 -5.75
CA LYS A 13 10.28 -2.02 -4.51
C LYS A 13 9.27 -2.11 -3.37
N CYS A 14 8.00 -1.78 -3.62
CA CYS A 14 6.93 -1.92 -2.61
C CYS A 14 6.78 -3.36 -2.12
N LYS A 15 6.84 -4.34 -3.04
CA LYS A 15 6.78 -5.76 -2.69
C LYS A 15 7.97 -6.19 -1.85
N GLN A 16 9.17 -5.69 -2.15
CA GLN A 16 10.36 -5.95 -1.33
C GLN A 16 10.18 -5.38 0.07
N ILE A 17 9.80 -4.10 0.18
CA ILE A 17 9.52 -3.43 1.46
C ILE A 17 8.49 -4.23 2.28
N TRP A 18 7.41 -4.66 1.63
CA TRP A 18 6.36 -5.43 2.30
C TRP A 18 6.84 -6.81 2.76
N ALA A 19 7.64 -7.51 1.95
CA ALA A 19 8.21 -8.79 2.32
C ALA A 19 9.22 -8.67 3.48
N GLU A 20 10.00 -7.60 3.50
CA GLU A 20 10.93 -7.30 4.59
C GLU A 20 10.17 -6.97 5.88
N TYR A 21 9.13 -6.14 5.80
CA TYR A 21 8.29 -5.79 6.95
C TYR A 21 7.64 -7.02 7.58
N GLN A 22 7.07 -7.92 6.77
CA GLN A 22 6.45 -9.16 7.26
C GLN A 22 7.43 -10.11 7.96
N LYS A 23 8.73 -10.05 7.63
CA LYS A 23 9.75 -10.87 8.30
C LYS A 23 10.15 -10.29 9.65
N GLN A 24 10.07 -8.97 9.81
CA GLN A 24 10.55 -8.26 11.00
C GLN A 24 9.43 -7.99 12.00
N HIS A 25 8.18 -7.96 11.55
CA HIS A 25 7.02 -7.62 12.37
C HIS A 25 5.98 -8.72 12.37
N ASP A 26 5.46 -9.02 13.55
CA ASP A 26 4.22 -9.77 13.66
C ASP A 26 3.05 -8.92 13.12
N ILE A 27 2.30 -9.50 12.19
CA ILE A 27 1.18 -8.88 11.49
C ILE A 27 -0.12 -9.66 11.68
N THR A 28 -0.13 -10.65 12.59
CA THR A 28 -1.30 -11.49 12.86
C THR A 28 -2.53 -10.68 13.25
N GLU A 29 -2.38 -9.68 14.12
CA GLU A 29 -3.48 -8.78 14.53
C GLU A 29 -3.96 -7.85 13.41
N ARG A 30 -3.17 -7.71 12.34
CA ARG A 30 -3.50 -6.86 11.18
C ARG A 30 -4.08 -7.66 10.02
N ILE A 31 -4.26 -8.98 10.17
CA ILE A 31 -4.86 -9.81 9.12
C ILE A 31 -6.23 -9.26 8.75
N GLY A 32 -6.46 -9.14 7.45
CA GLY A 32 -7.69 -8.55 6.94
C GLY A 32 -7.72 -7.03 6.99
N GLN A 33 -6.65 -6.33 7.37
CA GLN A 33 -6.50 -4.90 7.10
C GLN A 33 -5.82 -4.66 5.75
N THR A 34 -5.87 -3.42 5.29
CA THR A 34 -5.16 -2.94 4.10
C THR A 34 -3.83 -2.33 4.52
N ALA A 35 -2.75 -2.66 3.80
CA ALA A 35 -1.46 -2.02 3.91
C ALA A 35 -1.24 -1.10 2.69
N GLY A 36 -0.94 0.17 2.92
CA GLY A 36 -0.49 1.12 1.91
C GLY A 36 1.01 1.34 2.02
N ILE A 37 1.76 1.17 0.94
CA ILE A 37 3.22 1.16 0.93
C ILE A 37 3.73 2.23 -0.02
N ASP A 38 4.63 3.09 0.46
CA ASP A 38 5.30 4.10 -0.36
C ASP A 38 6.70 3.61 -0.78
N PRO A 39 6.97 3.46 -2.10
CA PRO A 39 8.27 3.00 -2.58
C PRO A 39 9.41 3.99 -2.29
N LYS A 40 9.09 5.28 -2.09
CA LYS A 40 10.11 6.33 -1.90
C LYS A 40 10.59 6.42 -0.45
N SER A 41 9.64 6.47 0.49
CA SER A 41 9.96 6.60 1.91
C SER A 41 10.12 5.25 2.62
N GLY A 42 9.64 4.15 2.03
CA GLY A 42 9.58 2.85 2.71
C GLY A 42 8.52 2.79 3.80
N ARG A 43 7.72 3.85 3.99
CA ARG A 43 6.66 3.89 5.01
C ARG A 43 5.50 3.00 4.62
N ILE A 44 4.90 2.40 5.64
CA ILE A 44 3.73 1.53 5.53
C ILE A 44 2.65 2.09 6.45
N TRP A 45 1.45 2.25 5.90
CA TRP A 45 0.25 2.63 6.64
C TRP A 45 -0.72 1.45 6.66
N PHE A 46 -1.44 1.29 7.75
CA PHE A 46 -2.50 0.29 7.88
C PHE A 46 -3.85 0.98 8.06
N GLY A 47 -4.90 0.36 7.57
CA GLY A 47 -6.28 0.80 7.77
C GLY A 47 -7.24 -0.29 7.31
N ASP A 48 -8.50 -0.22 7.73
CA ASP A 48 -9.51 -1.20 7.36
C ASP A 48 -9.82 -1.13 5.85
N SER A 49 -9.63 0.04 5.25
CA SER A 49 -9.82 0.28 3.81
C SER A 49 -8.74 1.15 3.16
N ILE A 50 -8.64 1.09 1.83
CA ILE A 50 -7.78 2.00 1.04
C ILE A 50 -8.18 3.47 1.28
N SER A 51 -9.49 3.74 1.36
CA SER A 51 -10.02 5.10 1.50
C SER A 51 -9.57 5.75 2.82
N GLU A 52 -9.62 4.99 3.91
CA GLU A 52 -9.16 5.42 5.23
C GLU A 52 -7.68 5.80 5.21
N ILE A 53 -6.82 4.96 4.62
CA ILE A 53 -5.39 5.24 4.48
C ILE A 53 -5.15 6.51 3.67
N VAL A 54 -5.90 6.71 2.58
CA VAL A 54 -5.77 7.89 1.72
C VAL A 54 -6.26 9.15 2.44
N GLU A 55 -7.34 9.07 3.20
CA GLU A 55 -7.89 10.19 3.97
C GLU A 55 -6.93 10.62 5.09
N HIS A 56 -6.43 9.67 5.87
CA HIS A 56 -5.45 9.93 6.92
C HIS A 56 -4.18 10.60 6.36
N ARG A 57 -3.69 10.11 5.22
CA ARG A 57 -2.51 10.71 4.56
C ARG A 57 -2.81 12.10 4.01
N ARG A 58 -4.01 12.32 3.51
CA ARG A 58 -4.43 13.66 3.04
C ARG A 58 -4.44 14.66 4.19
N THR A 59 -4.88 14.27 5.40
CA THR A 59 -4.81 15.15 6.58
C THR A 59 -3.37 15.50 6.98
N GLU A 60 -2.40 14.62 6.67
CA GLU A 60 -0.96 14.89 6.84
C GLU A 60 -0.31 15.63 5.66
N GLY A 61 -1.09 16.03 4.65
CA GLY A 61 -0.57 16.67 3.42
C GLY A 61 0.16 15.70 2.47
N LEU A 62 0.12 14.40 2.72
CA LEU A 62 0.78 13.38 1.92
C LEU A 62 -0.12 12.94 0.75
N THR A 63 0.29 13.29 -0.47
CA THR A 63 -0.48 13.00 -1.70
C THR A 63 0.24 12.03 -2.65
N SER A 64 1.41 11.50 -2.26
CA SER A 64 2.15 10.55 -3.10
C SER A 64 1.36 9.24 -3.28
N PRO A 65 1.43 8.60 -4.47
CA PRO A 65 0.74 7.34 -4.73
C PRO A 65 1.30 6.22 -3.84
N LEU A 66 0.44 5.26 -3.50
CA LEU A 66 0.81 4.07 -2.73
C LEU A 66 0.53 2.80 -3.52
N PHE A 67 1.27 1.77 -3.16
CA PHE A 67 0.96 0.39 -3.47
C PHE A 67 0.11 -0.20 -2.35
N PHE A 68 -0.96 -0.92 -2.68
CA PHE A 68 -1.87 -1.49 -1.67
C PHE A 68 -1.85 -3.02 -1.70
N GLU A 69 -1.74 -3.62 -0.52
CA GLU A 69 -1.83 -5.07 -0.29
C GLU A 69 -2.83 -5.35 0.85
N ARG A 70 -3.51 -6.50 0.79
CA ARG A 70 -4.36 -6.96 1.90
C ARG A 70 -3.52 -7.85 2.81
N VAL A 71 -3.44 -7.51 4.09
CA VAL A 71 -2.62 -8.27 5.04
C VAL A 71 -3.21 -9.67 5.22
N GLY A 72 -2.37 -10.70 5.09
CA GLY A 72 -2.77 -12.10 5.20
C GLY A 72 -3.42 -12.69 3.94
N PHE A 73 -3.63 -11.89 2.88
CA PHE A 73 -4.18 -12.37 1.60
C PHE A 73 -3.22 -12.05 0.47
N LYS A 74 -2.99 -13.00 -0.45
CA LYS A 74 -2.10 -12.80 -1.61
C LYS A 74 -2.71 -11.91 -2.71
N THR A 75 -3.90 -11.37 -2.50
CA THR A 75 -4.70 -10.73 -3.55
C THR A 75 -4.31 -9.27 -3.75
N TYR A 76 -3.79 -9.02 -4.96
CA TYR A 76 -3.50 -7.72 -5.53
C TYR A 76 -4.81 -6.97 -5.83
N PHE A 77 -5.09 -5.86 -5.14
CA PHE A 77 -6.20 -4.97 -5.53
C PHE A 77 -5.78 -4.14 -6.75
N ARG A 78 -6.01 -4.68 -7.95
CA ARG A 78 -5.89 -3.91 -9.19
C ARG A 78 -7.14 -3.02 -9.32
N LYS A 79 -7.02 -1.72 -9.02
CA LYS A 79 -8.08 -0.76 -9.40
C LYS A 79 -8.01 -0.56 -10.92
N GLY A 80 -8.92 -1.17 -11.65
CA GLY A 80 -8.96 -1.10 -13.12
C GLY A 80 -9.95 -2.08 -13.74
N GLY A 81 -11.24 -1.87 -13.49
CA GLY A 81 -12.34 -2.60 -14.10
C GLY A 81 -13.65 -1.88 -13.82
N HIS A 82 -13.78 -0.65 -14.31
CA HIS A 82 -15.10 -0.07 -14.55
C HIS A 82 -15.58 -0.73 -15.85
N GLN A 83 -16.64 -1.55 -15.79
CA GLN A 83 -17.51 -1.73 -16.95
C GLN A 83 -18.28 -0.42 -17.17
#